data_AF-A0A1G7F0I8-F1
#
_entry.id   AF-A0A1G7F0I8-F1
#
_cell.length_a   1.000
_cell.length_b   1.000
_cell.length_c   1.000
_cell.angle_alpha   90.00
_cell.angle_beta   90.00
_cell.angle_gamma   90.00
#
_symmetry.space_group_name_H-M   'P 1'
#
loop_
_entity.id
_entity.type
_entity.pdbx_description
1 polymer ?
#
loop_
_entity_poly.entity_id
_entity_poly.type
_entity_poly.pdbx_seq_one_letter_code
_entity_poly.pdbx_strand_id
1 'polypeptide(L)'
;MPSRREKRQSEARAVATPRVDPLCALCGRPIPPGVPQSSHHLIPKLKGGTHGPQVLLHHICHREIHATLSEAELARDYNTPEALRAHPRLQKFIGWVSKRPPGFSSKVPGKRRTRD
;
A
#
# COMPACT_ATOMS: atom_id res chain seq x y z
N MET A 1 6.90 -32.77 -42.18
CA MET A 1 5.98 -31.75 -41.62
C MET A 1 5.38 -32.29 -40.32
N PRO A 2 5.96 -32.02 -39.14
CA PRO A 2 5.34 -32.42 -37.87
C PRO A 2 4.25 -31.41 -37.44
N SER A 3 3.19 -31.94 -36.85
CA SER A 3 1.90 -31.31 -36.61
C SER A 3 1.91 -30.27 -35.48
N ARG A 4 1.20 -29.19 -35.74
CA ARG A 4 0.88 -28.03 -34.90
C ARG A 4 -0.29 -28.36 -33.97
N ARG A 5 -0.08 -28.93 -32.78
CA ARG A 5 -1.00 -28.89 -31.60
C ARG A 5 -0.63 -30.00 -30.63
N GLU A 6 -0.02 -29.65 -29.49
CA GLU A 6 -0.32 -30.29 -28.19
C GLU A 6 0.33 -29.46 -27.06
N LYS A 7 0.11 -28.14 -27.09
CA LYS A 7 0.34 -27.28 -25.92
C LYS A 7 -0.81 -27.52 -24.94
N ARG A 8 -0.65 -28.40 -23.96
CA ARG A 8 -1.54 -28.44 -22.79
C ARG A 8 -0.85 -29.06 -21.58
N GLN A 9 -0.59 -28.20 -20.60
CA GLN A 9 -0.91 -28.42 -19.18
C GLN A 9 -0.21 -29.59 -18.47
N SER A 10 0.83 -29.23 -17.71
CA SER A 10 1.07 -29.84 -16.41
C SER A 10 1.51 -28.72 -15.47
N GLU A 11 0.50 -28.10 -14.88
CA GLU A 11 0.59 -27.07 -13.86
C GLU A 11 1.49 -27.53 -12.71
N ALA A 12 2.55 -26.76 -12.46
CA ALA A 12 3.27 -26.81 -11.21
C ALA A 12 2.28 -26.46 -10.09
N ARG A 13 1.72 -27.49 -9.46
CA ARG A 13 1.05 -27.38 -8.16
C ARG A 13 2.08 -26.91 -7.14
N ALA A 14 2.26 -25.61 -7.06
CA ALA A 14 2.93 -24.98 -5.92
C ALA A 14 2.08 -25.31 -4.69
N VAL A 15 2.64 -26.12 -3.80
CA VAL A 15 2.13 -26.35 -2.45
C VAL A 15 1.88 -24.99 -1.81
N ALA A 16 0.61 -24.64 -1.64
CA ALA A 16 0.21 -23.43 -0.95
C ALA A 16 0.41 -23.67 0.55
N THR A 17 1.60 -23.32 1.07
CA THR A 17 1.74 -22.92 2.47
C THR A 17 0.59 -21.93 2.77
N PRO A 18 -0.11 -22.01 3.92
CA PRO A 18 -1.07 -20.96 4.29
C PRO A 18 -0.28 -19.66 4.38
N ARG A 19 -0.27 -18.91 3.28
CA ARG A 19 0.42 -17.64 3.19
C ARG A 19 -0.44 -16.70 4.00
N VAL A 20 -0.01 -16.44 5.24
CA VAL A 20 -0.57 -15.34 6.01
C VAL A 20 -0.41 -14.10 5.12
N ASP A 21 -1.52 -13.55 4.67
CA ASP A 21 -1.50 -12.39 3.80
C ASP A 21 -0.77 -11.26 4.53
N PRO A 22 0.21 -10.60 3.89
CA PRO A 22 0.95 -9.55 4.53
C PRO A 22 0.00 -8.41 4.92
N LEU A 23 0.22 -7.84 6.10
CA LEU A 23 -0.66 -6.78 6.62
C LEU A 23 -0.20 -5.42 6.10
N CYS A 24 -1.17 -4.56 5.77
CA CYS A 24 -0.91 -3.17 5.42
C CYS A 24 -0.43 -2.39 6.64
N ALA A 25 0.75 -1.77 6.53
CA ALA A 25 1.35 -1.02 7.64
C ALA A 25 0.53 0.23 8.05
N LEU A 26 -0.38 0.74 7.22
CA LEU A 26 -1.24 1.87 7.58
C LEU A 26 -2.55 1.41 8.23
N CYS A 27 -3.34 0.58 7.54
CA CYS A 27 -4.70 0.24 7.96
C CYS A 27 -4.84 -1.12 8.67
N GLY A 28 -3.77 -1.93 8.74
CA GLY A 28 -3.76 -3.23 9.40
C GLY A 28 -4.51 -4.36 8.68
N ARG A 29 -5.21 -4.07 7.57
CA ARG A 29 -5.91 -5.10 6.79
C ARG A 29 -4.92 -6.01 6.04
N PRO A 30 -5.26 -7.29 5.83
CA PRO A 30 -4.47 -8.18 4.97
C PRO A 30 -4.41 -7.67 3.53
N ILE A 31 -3.34 -8.04 2.84
CA ILE A 31 -3.13 -7.78 1.41
C ILE A 31 -3.05 -9.13 0.69
N PRO A 32 -4.20 -9.72 0.32
CA PRO A 32 -4.23 -10.96 -0.44
C PRO A 32 -3.50 -10.86 -1.79
N PRO A 33 -3.04 -11.98 -2.36
CA PRO A 33 -2.56 -12.04 -3.73
C PRO A 33 -3.60 -11.45 -4.70
N GLY A 34 -3.14 -10.61 -5.63
CA GLY A 34 -4.01 -9.94 -6.61
C GLY A 34 -4.63 -8.62 -6.13
N VAL A 35 -4.50 -8.26 -4.84
CA VAL A 35 -4.87 -6.92 -4.37
C VAL A 35 -3.79 -5.90 -4.74
N PRO A 36 -4.16 -4.73 -5.33
CA PRO A 36 -3.20 -3.69 -5.66
C PRO A 36 -2.44 -3.16 -4.44
N GLN A 37 -1.12 -3.32 -4.46
CA GLN A 37 -0.21 -3.01 -3.34
C GLN A 37 1.07 -2.35 -3.83
N SER A 38 1.63 -1.47 -2.99
CA SER A 38 2.84 -0.70 -3.29
C SER A 38 3.72 -0.60 -2.06
N SER A 39 5.04 -0.65 -2.27
CA SER A 39 6.04 -0.34 -1.24
C SER A 39 6.19 1.16 -1.08
N HIS A 40 5.96 1.65 0.13
CA HIS A 40 6.09 3.06 0.49
C HIS A 40 7.38 3.28 1.27
N HIS A 41 8.19 4.25 0.84
CA HIS A 41 9.39 4.66 1.56
C HIS A 41 8.98 5.69 2.61
N LEU A 42 9.21 5.38 3.90
CA LEU A 42 8.86 6.28 4.99
C LEU A 42 9.74 7.54 5.01
N ILE A 43 10.98 7.41 4.54
CA ILE A 43 11.88 8.53 4.29
C ILE A 43 12.03 8.65 2.77
N PRO A 44 11.65 9.77 2.14
CA PRO A 44 11.83 9.97 0.71
C PRO A 44 13.29 9.79 0.30
N LYS A 45 13.54 9.17 -0.86
CA LYS A 45 14.90 8.93 -1.39
C LYS A 45 15.73 10.22 -1.47
N LEU A 46 15.08 11.33 -1.84
CA LEU A 46 15.68 12.68 -1.93
C LEU A 46 16.17 13.24 -0.58
N LYS A 47 15.76 12.63 0.54
CA LYS A 47 16.20 12.99 1.90
C LYS A 47 17.13 11.94 2.51
N GLY A 48 17.75 11.10 1.69
CA GLY A 48 18.67 10.05 2.14
C GLY A 48 18.00 8.71 2.45
N GLY A 49 16.69 8.57 2.17
CA GLY A 49 15.93 7.34 2.44
C GLY A 49 16.14 6.19 1.45
N THR A 50 17.20 6.20 0.63
CA THR A 50 17.46 5.19 -0.41
C THR A 50 17.57 3.76 0.16
N HIS A 51 18.09 3.62 1.39
CA HIS A 51 18.10 2.36 2.15
C HIS A 51 17.19 2.43 3.39
N GLY A 52 16.25 3.37 3.40
CA GLY A 52 15.35 3.60 4.52
C GLY A 52 14.30 2.50 4.67
N PRO A 53 13.60 2.46 5.82
CA PRO A 53 12.55 1.50 6.06
C PRO A 53 11.41 1.68 5.05
N GLN A 54 11.08 0.57 4.37
CA GLN A 54 9.97 0.48 3.44
C GLN A 54 8.84 -0.32 4.08
N VAL A 55 7.61 0.10 3.82
CA VAL A 55 6.42 -0.59 4.31
C VAL A 55 5.48 -0.94 3.18
N LEU A 56 4.83 -2.10 3.32
CA LEU A 56 3.86 -2.58 2.36
C LEU A 56 2.48 -1.96 2.65
N LEU A 57 1.88 -1.36 1.62
CA LEU A 57 0.59 -0.70 1.71
C LEU A 57 -0.32 -1.08 0.54
N HIS A 58 -1.64 -1.06 0.77
CA HIS A 58 -2.61 -1.04 -0.33
C HIS A 58 -2.42 0.24 -1.17
N HIS A 59 -2.69 0.19 -2.47
CA HIS A 59 -2.66 1.38 -3.34
C HIS A 59 -3.52 2.54 -2.83
N ILE A 60 -4.70 2.24 -2.27
CA ILE A 60 -5.58 3.27 -1.71
C ILE A 60 -4.94 3.95 -0.48
N CYS A 61 -4.27 3.18 0.38
CA CYS A 61 -3.58 3.70 1.55
C CYS A 61 -2.37 4.55 1.15
N HIS A 62 -1.60 4.09 0.15
CA HIS A 62 -0.48 4.84 -0.39
C HIS A 62 -0.93 6.17 -1.01
N ARG A 63 -2.02 6.17 -1.79
CA ARG A 63 -2.60 7.40 -2.35
C ARG A 63 -3.07 8.38 -1.26
N GLU A 64 -3.68 7.89 -0.18
CA GLU A 64 -4.13 8.76 0.91
C GLU A 64 -2.96 9.45 1.63
N ILE A 65 -1.83 8.74 1.83
CA ILE A 65 -0.63 9.33 2.43
C ILE A 65 -0.17 10.52 1.59
N HIS A 66 0.02 10.35 0.27
CA HIS A 66 0.46 11.44 -0.61
C HIS A 66 -0.60 12.52 -0.85
N ALA A 67 -1.89 12.21 -0.68
CA ALA A 67 -2.95 13.21 -0.72
C ALA A 67 -3.06 14.05 0.57
N THR A 68 -2.46 13.57 1.65
CA THR A 68 -2.50 14.19 2.98
C THR A 68 -1.21 14.93 3.30
N LEU A 69 -0.06 14.27 3.12
CA LEU A 69 1.25 14.73 3.54
C LEU A 69 2.14 15.01 2.33
N SER A 70 2.91 16.10 2.42
CA SER A 70 4.02 16.35 1.52
C SER A 70 5.23 15.47 1.85
N GLU A 71 6.16 15.32 0.90
CA GLU A 71 7.42 14.61 1.14
C GLU A 71 8.25 15.23 2.26
N ALA A 72 8.13 16.56 2.47
CA ALA A 72 8.82 17.25 3.55
C ALA A 72 8.25 16.90 4.94
N GLU A 73 6.92 16.85 5.06
CA GLU A 73 6.24 16.42 6.29
C GLU A 73 6.50 14.95 6.59
N LEU A 74 6.50 14.09 5.56
CA LEU A 74 6.89 12.68 5.69
C LEU A 74 8.30 12.52 6.24
N ALA A 75 9.27 13.27 5.71
CA ALA A 75 10.66 13.15 6.15
C ALA A 75 10.90 13.66 7.57
N ARG A 76 10.15 14.68 8.01
CA ARG A 76 10.38 15.36 9.31
C ARG A 76 9.58 14.74 10.44
N ASP A 77 8.28 14.58 10.26
CA ASP A 77 7.34 14.33 11.35
C ASP A 77 6.63 12.96 11.22
N TYR A 78 6.58 12.40 10.00
CA TYR A 78 5.78 11.20 9.69
C TYR A 78 6.60 10.07 9.04
N ASN A 79 7.83 9.87 9.51
CA ASN A 79 8.78 8.88 8.99
C ASN A 79 8.64 7.47 9.62
N THR A 80 7.56 7.22 10.35
CA THR A 80 7.23 5.92 10.94
C THR A 80 5.76 5.56 10.70
N PRO A 81 5.40 4.27 10.64
CA PRO A 81 4.00 3.84 10.52
C PRO A 81 3.11 4.36 11.66
N GLU A 82 3.64 4.42 12.87
CA GLU A 82 2.98 4.94 14.07
C GLU A 82 2.66 6.43 13.92
N ALA A 83 3.63 7.23 13.46
CA ALA A 83 3.40 8.65 13.21
C ALA A 83 2.36 8.86 12.10
N LEU A 84 2.46 8.10 10.99
CA LEU A 84 1.46 8.12 9.92
C LEU A 84 0.06 7.79 10.45
N ARG A 85 -0.05 6.76 11.30
CA ARG A 85 -1.30 6.41 11.95
C ARG A 85 -1.77 7.56 12.84
N ALA A 86 -0.91 8.24 13.59
CA ALA A 86 -1.30 9.32 14.49
C ALA A 86 -1.87 10.57 13.78
N HIS A 87 -1.63 10.76 12.48
CA HIS A 87 -2.13 11.93 11.76
C HIS A 87 -3.68 11.98 11.74
N PRO A 88 -4.33 13.10 12.17
CA PRO A 88 -5.79 13.15 12.35
C PRO A 88 -6.61 12.81 11.10
N ARG A 89 -6.14 13.21 9.91
CA ARG A 89 -6.80 12.85 8.65
C ARG A 89 -6.64 11.36 8.32
N LEU A 90 -5.46 10.80 8.58
CA LEU A 90 -5.18 9.39 8.30
C LEU A 90 -5.94 8.51 9.29
N GLN A 91 -6.08 8.89 10.56
CA GLN A 91 -6.97 8.21 11.52
C GLN A 91 -8.40 8.07 10.99
N LYS A 92 -9.01 9.16 10.53
CA LYS A 92 -10.38 9.15 9.98
C LYS A 92 -10.48 8.22 8.76
N PHE A 93 -9.48 8.28 7.87
CA PHE A 93 -9.41 7.38 6.73
C PHE A 93 -9.25 5.92 7.15
N ILE A 94 -8.35 5.61 8.09
CA ILE A 94 -8.10 4.25 8.61
C ILE A 94 -9.37 3.67 9.23
N GLY A 95 -10.08 4.44 10.06
CA GLY A 95 -11.35 4.02 10.67
C GLY A 95 -12.46 3.74 9.65
N TRP A 96 -12.43 4.42 8.49
CA TRP A 96 -13.37 4.16 7.40
C TRP A 96 -12.94 2.98 6.52
N VAL A 97 -11.66 2.90 6.13
CA VAL A 97 -11.15 1.90 5.18
C VAL A 97 -11.02 0.51 5.82
N SER A 98 -10.77 0.44 7.13
CA SER A 98 -10.72 -0.82 7.90
C SER A 98 -12.02 -1.62 7.82
N LYS A 99 -13.16 -0.94 7.62
CA LYS A 99 -14.49 -1.54 7.46
C LYS A 99 -14.77 -2.05 6.05
N ARG A 100 -13.82 -1.92 5.11
CA ARG A 100 -13.98 -2.29 3.70
C ARG A 100 -13.21 -3.57 3.36
N PRO A 101 -13.67 -4.37 2.38
CA PRO A 101 -12.93 -5.56 1.92
C PRO A 101 -11.47 -5.25 1.53
N PRO A 102 -10.53 -6.19 1.68
CA PRO A 102 -9.11 -5.98 1.37
C PRO A 102 -8.84 -5.43 -0.04
N GLY A 103 -9.58 -5.92 -1.03
CA GLY A 103 -9.49 -5.48 -2.44
C GLY A 103 -10.20 -4.16 -2.75
N PHE A 104 -10.81 -3.50 -1.76
CA PHE A 104 -11.57 -2.28 -1.99
C PHE A 104 -10.67 -1.15 -2.50
N SER A 105 -11.07 -0.54 -3.61
CA SER A 105 -10.45 0.64 -4.18
C SER A 105 -11.48 1.75 -4.33
N SER A 106 -11.07 2.99 -4.08
CA SER A 106 -11.89 4.17 -4.31
C SER A 106 -10.99 5.32 -4.74
N LYS A 107 -11.59 6.37 -5.32
CA LYS A 107 -10.88 7.61 -5.61
C LYS A 107 -10.54 8.29 -4.29
N VAL A 108 -9.25 8.52 -4.06
CA VAL A 108 -8.77 9.36 -2.96
C VAL A 108 -8.91 10.82 -3.41
N PRO A 109 -9.68 11.67 -2.70
CA PRO A 109 -9.74 13.10 -3.01
C PRO A 109 -8.33 13.70 -2.87
N GLY A 110 -7.87 14.40 -3.90
CA GLY A 110 -6.56 15.05 -3.89
C GLY A 110 -6.41 16.07 -2.75
N LYS A 111 -5.17 16.54 -2.51
CA LYS A 111 -4.88 17.56 -1.51
C LYS A 111 -5.78 18.77 -1.76
N ARG A 112 -6.73 19.04 -0.86
CA ARG A 112 -7.54 20.26 -0.91
C ARG A 112 -6.56 21.42 -0.78
N ARG A 113 -6.51 22.29 -1.80
CA ARG A 113 -5.78 23.55 -1.71
C ARG A 113 -6.44 24.34 -0.57
N THR A 114 -5.70 24.59 0.50
CA THR A 114 -6.06 25.65 1.44
C THR A 114 -6.10 26.93 0.62
N ARG A 115 -7.30 27.51 0.50
CA ARG A 115 -7.48 28.82 -0.09
C ARG A 115 -7.22 29.79 1.07
N ASP A 116 -6.03 30.38 1.07
CA ASP A 116 -5.74 31.60 1.84
C ASP A 116 -6.72 32.71 1.43
#